data_AF-S9SB88-F1
#
_entry.id   AF-S9SB88-F1
#
_cell.length_a   1.000
_cell.length_b   1.000
_cell.length_c   1.000
_cell.angle_alpha   90.00
_cell.angle_beta   90.00
_cell.angle_gamma   90.00
#
_symmetry.space_group_name_H-M   'P 1'
#
loop_
_entity.id
_entity.type
_entity.pdbx_description
1 polymer ?
#
loop_
_entity_poly.entity_id
_entity_poly.type
_entity_poly.pdbx_seq_one_letter_code
_entity_poly.pdbx_strand_id
1 'polypeptide(L)'
;MKVTSLLDGITAADIQLDPYPHVFVPNVLDADTARALSDSFPPFSRIGWEHGGPPPSNSRYQLSASIMNRFDDTPEVWRDFATLHSSPSFFEQVVALFQDYWPEALKQALGGSLLGHSMGRIMEHSFEECRILQDARTEINTPVTKGPSSSRGAHLDTPNRLFTCLYYLRSPEDDAVGGDLELFRWKGEPHANIECYNLPADTVEMVKTIPYRANQMVIFPQGINAVHGVSIRHPTPHTRRYVFISAEIREDWLKSPTAAQAA
;
A
#
# COMPACT_ATOMS: atom_id res chain seq x y z
N MET A 1 -17.87 -17.34 -2.49
CA MET A 1 -17.78 -16.89 -1.07
C MET A 1 -17.65 -15.39 -1.13
N LYS A 2 -18.51 -14.62 -0.45
CA LYS A 2 -18.51 -13.16 -0.59
C LYS A 2 -17.41 -12.56 0.28
N VAL A 3 -16.47 -11.85 -0.34
CA VAL A 3 -15.38 -11.16 0.37
C VAL A 3 -15.95 -9.95 1.14
N THR A 4 -15.58 -9.81 2.42
CA THR A 4 -15.89 -8.65 3.25
C THR A 4 -14.85 -7.54 3.08
N SER A 5 -15.20 -6.32 3.48
CA SER A 5 -14.25 -5.20 3.48
C SER A 5 -13.15 -5.45 4.49
N LEU A 6 -11.91 -5.10 4.15
CA LEU A 6 -10.81 -5.01 5.11
C LEU A 6 -11.06 -4.00 6.25
N LEU A 7 -12.04 -3.12 6.10
CA LEU A 7 -12.46 -2.16 7.13
C LEU A 7 -13.69 -2.59 7.93
N ASP A 8 -14.20 -3.80 7.69
CA ASP A 8 -15.36 -4.31 8.45
C ASP A 8 -15.02 -4.43 9.94
N GLY A 9 -15.89 -3.87 10.79
CA GLY A 9 -15.69 -3.83 12.24
C GLY A 9 -14.58 -2.88 12.75
N ILE A 10 -13.87 -2.16 11.88
CA ILE A 10 -12.84 -1.20 12.27
C ILE A 10 -13.46 0.18 12.49
N THR A 11 -13.04 0.86 13.55
CA THR A 11 -13.58 2.16 13.98
C THR A 11 -12.48 3.17 14.25
N ALA A 12 -12.86 4.43 14.48
CA ALA A 12 -11.90 5.48 14.87
C ALA A 12 -11.12 5.16 16.16
N ALA A 13 -11.65 4.28 17.04
CA ALA A 13 -10.95 3.85 18.25
C ALA A 13 -9.74 2.95 17.96
N ASP A 14 -9.68 2.34 16.78
CA ASP A 14 -8.57 1.48 16.35
C ASP A 14 -7.39 2.29 15.77
N ILE A 15 -7.56 3.61 15.61
CA ILE A 15 -6.54 4.51 15.08
C ILE A 15 -5.45 4.74 16.13
N GLN A 16 -4.24 4.36 15.76
CA GLN A 16 -3.03 4.66 16.49
C GLN A 16 -2.43 5.94 15.93
N LEU A 17 -2.07 6.87 16.83
CA LEU A 17 -1.57 8.19 16.43
C LEU A 17 -0.05 8.29 16.39
N ASP A 18 0.65 7.31 16.99
CA ASP A 18 2.11 7.30 17.06
C ASP A 18 2.69 6.19 16.16
N PRO A 19 3.53 6.50 15.15
CA PRO A 19 4.15 7.79 14.85
C PRO A 19 3.29 8.80 14.06
N TYR A 20 2.19 8.34 13.48
CA TYR A 20 1.18 9.13 12.76
C TYR A 20 -0.14 8.34 12.72
N PRO A 21 -1.28 8.94 12.34
CA PRO A 21 -2.55 8.21 12.23
C PRO A 21 -2.45 6.99 11.31
N HIS A 22 -2.62 5.80 11.88
CA HIS A 22 -2.64 4.54 11.15
C HIS A 22 -3.47 3.50 11.91
N VAL A 23 -3.97 2.50 11.19
CA VAL A 23 -4.61 1.32 11.77
C VAL A 23 -3.79 0.10 11.39
N PHE A 24 -3.64 -0.83 12.34
CA PHE A 24 -3.05 -2.14 12.12
C PHE A 24 -3.95 -3.21 12.74
N VAL A 25 -4.39 -4.16 11.92
CA VAL A 25 -5.25 -5.27 12.35
C VAL A 25 -4.66 -6.60 11.91
N PRO A 26 -4.32 -7.51 12.85
CA PRO A 26 -4.00 -8.89 12.54
C PRO A 26 -5.28 -9.72 12.36
N ASN A 27 -5.20 -10.75 11.52
CA ASN A 27 -6.30 -11.65 11.20
C ASN A 27 -7.57 -10.91 10.74
N VAL A 28 -7.39 -9.94 9.84
CA VAL A 28 -8.44 -8.99 9.43
C VAL A 28 -9.59 -9.64 8.66
N LEU A 29 -9.32 -10.68 7.87
CA LEU A 29 -10.35 -11.47 7.19
C LEU A 29 -10.60 -12.80 7.93
N ASP A 30 -11.76 -13.40 7.69
CA ASP A 30 -12.02 -14.76 8.16
C ASP A 30 -11.02 -15.76 7.58
N ALA A 31 -10.80 -16.86 8.30
CA ALA A 31 -9.75 -17.81 7.97
C ALA A 31 -9.95 -18.50 6.61
N ASP A 32 -11.18 -18.64 6.14
CA ASP A 32 -11.46 -19.31 4.87
C ASP A 32 -11.23 -18.38 3.69
N THR A 33 -11.67 -17.11 3.78
CA THR A 33 -11.36 -16.08 2.78
C THR A 33 -9.85 -15.84 2.68
N ALA A 34 -9.16 -15.69 3.83
CA ALA A 34 -7.72 -15.48 3.86
C ALA A 34 -6.94 -16.65 3.23
N ARG A 35 -7.35 -17.89 3.51
CA ARG A 35 -6.76 -19.09 2.92
C ARG A 35 -7.03 -19.15 1.42
N ALA A 36 -8.27 -18.88 0.97
CA ALA A 36 -8.62 -18.88 -0.44
C ALA A 36 -7.79 -17.86 -1.25
N LEU A 37 -7.59 -16.65 -0.73
CA LEU A 37 -6.72 -15.63 -1.36
C LEU A 37 -5.26 -16.08 -1.40
N SER A 38 -4.76 -16.68 -0.31
CA SER A 38 -3.38 -17.16 -0.23
C SER A 38 -3.09 -18.32 -1.20
N ASP A 39 -3.94 -19.33 -1.20
CA ASP A 39 -3.78 -20.55 -2.01
C ASP A 39 -3.89 -20.25 -3.50
N SER A 40 -4.69 -19.25 -3.85
CA SER A 40 -4.92 -18.82 -5.23
C SER A 40 -4.15 -17.55 -5.61
N PHE A 41 -3.16 -17.14 -4.82
CA PHE A 41 -2.36 -15.94 -5.10
C PHE A 41 -1.75 -16.02 -6.51
N PRO A 42 -1.84 -14.95 -7.34
CA PRO A 42 -1.39 -15.02 -8.73
C PRO A 42 0.10 -15.42 -8.83
N PRO A 43 0.45 -16.38 -9.70
CA PRO A 43 1.84 -16.80 -9.86
C PRO A 43 2.69 -15.69 -10.49
N PHE A 44 4.01 -15.78 -10.30
CA PHE A 44 4.95 -14.80 -10.85
C PHE A 44 4.77 -14.56 -12.36
N SER A 45 4.45 -15.59 -13.14
CA SER A 45 4.23 -15.48 -14.59
C SER A 45 3.11 -14.50 -14.96
N ARG A 46 2.16 -14.23 -14.06
CA ARG A 46 1.10 -13.22 -14.25
C ARG A 46 1.47 -11.83 -13.76
N ILE A 47 2.37 -11.73 -12.78
CA ILE A 47 2.72 -10.46 -12.13
C ILE A 47 3.97 -9.83 -12.75
N GLY A 48 5.00 -10.65 -13.01
CA GLY A 48 6.33 -10.22 -13.37
C GLY A 48 6.56 -9.95 -14.85
N TRP A 49 5.62 -10.40 -15.70
CA TRP A 49 5.75 -10.52 -17.16
C TRP A 49 6.96 -11.40 -17.57
N GLU A 50 6.74 -12.45 -18.35
CA GLU A 50 7.84 -13.37 -18.71
C GLU A 50 8.91 -12.66 -19.55
N HIS A 51 10.08 -12.43 -18.96
CA HIS A 51 11.23 -11.80 -19.64
C HIS A 51 12.38 -12.78 -19.94
N GLY A 52 12.09 -14.09 -20.03
CA GLY A 52 13.06 -15.10 -20.51
C GLY A 52 14.27 -15.36 -19.61
N GLY A 53 14.27 -14.89 -18.36
CA GLY A 53 15.35 -15.08 -17.38
C GLY A 53 14.87 -14.96 -15.92
N PRO A 54 15.70 -15.35 -14.93
CA PRO A 54 15.32 -15.24 -13.53
C PRO A 54 15.15 -13.76 -13.14
N PRO A 55 14.16 -13.42 -12.30
CA PRO A 55 13.97 -12.04 -11.89
C PRO A 55 15.15 -11.53 -11.05
N PRO A 56 15.40 -10.21 -11.01
CA PRO A 56 16.41 -9.66 -10.13
C PRO A 56 16.05 -9.91 -8.66
N SER A 57 17.08 -9.96 -7.80
CA SER A 57 16.93 -10.18 -6.35
C SER A 57 16.08 -9.09 -5.71
N ASN A 58 15.18 -9.47 -4.79
CA ASN A 58 14.37 -8.57 -3.96
C ASN A 58 13.66 -7.42 -4.71
N SER A 59 13.22 -7.69 -5.93
CA SER A 59 12.66 -6.70 -6.85
C SER A 59 11.14 -6.70 -6.80
N ARG A 60 10.56 -5.51 -6.85
CA ARG A 60 9.12 -5.31 -6.79
C ARG A 60 8.48 -5.54 -8.16
N TYR A 61 7.38 -6.28 -8.18
CA TYR A 61 6.48 -6.40 -9.33
C TYR A 61 5.04 -6.23 -8.87
N GLN A 62 4.17 -5.78 -9.77
CA GLN A 62 2.77 -5.47 -9.48
C GLN A 62 1.86 -5.92 -10.61
N LEU A 63 0.66 -6.35 -10.24
CA LEU A 63 -0.45 -6.66 -11.13
C LEU A 63 -1.66 -5.86 -10.65
N SER A 64 -2.09 -4.90 -11.47
CA SER A 64 -3.28 -4.07 -11.21
C SER A 64 -4.56 -4.90 -11.16
N ALA A 65 -5.50 -4.50 -10.30
CA ALA A 65 -6.84 -5.10 -10.23
C ALA A 65 -7.51 -5.10 -11.61
N SER A 66 -7.38 -4.01 -12.36
CA SER A 66 -7.96 -3.86 -13.70
C SER A 66 -7.37 -4.84 -14.72
N ILE A 67 -6.08 -5.18 -14.59
CA ILE A 67 -5.44 -6.18 -15.46
C ILE A 67 -5.80 -7.59 -15.01
N MET A 68 -5.78 -7.86 -13.70
CA MET A 68 -6.18 -9.15 -13.14
C MET A 68 -7.59 -9.55 -13.58
N ASN A 69 -8.53 -8.60 -13.57
CA ASN A 69 -9.91 -8.84 -13.98
C ASN A 69 -10.09 -9.13 -15.47
N ARG A 70 -9.06 -8.96 -16.31
CA ARG A 70 -9.07 -9.34 -17.73
C ARG A 70 -8.70 -10.80 -17.98
N PHE A 71 -8.19 -11.51 -16.98
CA PHE A 71 -7.94 -12.94 -17.12
C PHE A 71 -9.23 -13.73 -16.84
N ASP A 72 -9.68 -14.51 -17.82
CA ASP A 72 -10.91 -15.30 -17.75
C ASP A 72 -10.90 -16.31 -16.58
N ASP A 73 -9.72 -16.79 -16.21
CA ASP A 73 -9.51 -17.78 -15.17
C ASP A 73 -9.09 -17.19 -13.81
N THR A 74 -9.22 -15.87 -13.62
CA THR A 74 -9.03 -15.27 -12.28
C THR A 74 -10.00 -15.93 -11.28
N PRO A 75 -9.52 -16.38 -10.11
CA PRO A 75 -10.40 -16.95 -9.09
C PRO A 75 -11.48 -15.95 -8.64
N GLU A 76 -12.69 -16.43 -8.37
CA GLU A 76 -13.81 -15.56 -7.96
C GLU A 76 -13.48 -14.73 -6.71
N VAL A 77 -12.82 -15.33 -5.71
CA VAL A 77 -12.38 -14.63 -4.49
C VAL A 77 -11.47 -13.43 -4.80
N TRP A 78 -10.62 -13.54 -5.82
CA TRP A 78 -9.76 -12.45 -6.26
C TRP A 78 -10.54 -11.37 -7.01
N ARG A 79 -11.47 -11.76 -7.90
CA ARG A 79 -12.37 -10.80 -8.56
C ARG A 79 -13.18 -10.00 -7.54
N ASP A 80 -13.77 -10.68 -6.56
CA ASP A 80 -14.57 -10.05 -5.51
C ASP A 80 -13.70 -9.12 -4.65
N PHE A 81 -12.55 -9.60 -4.20
CA PHE A 81 -11.61 -8.82 -3.40
C PHE A 81 -11.14 -7.57 -4.16
N ALA A 82 -10.65 -7.74 -5.39
CA ALA A 82 -10.12 -6.65 -6.20
C ALA A 82 -11.22 -5.63 -6.54
N THR A 83 -12.42 -6.10 -6.89
CA THR A 83 -13.58 -5.25 -7.20
C THR A 83 -13.99 -4.41 -6.01
N LEU A 84 -14.11 -5.02 -4.82
CA LEU A 84 -14.51 -4.34 -3.59
C LEU A 84 -13.47 -3.29 -3.17
N HIS A 85 -12.20 -3.69 -3.05
CA HIS A 85 -11.15 -2.84 -2.48
C HIS A 85 -10.64 -1.76 -3.44
N SER A 86 -11.01 -1.82 -4.73
CA SER A 86 -10.80 -0.74 -5.70
C SER A 86 -12.09 0.05 -6.01
N SER A 87 -13.16 -0.13 -5.23
CA SER A 87 -14.45 0.53 -5.45
C SER A 87 -14.57 1.89 -4.74
N PRO A 88 -15.46 2.77 -5.23
CA PRO A 88 -15.84 3.99 -4.51
C PRO A 88 -16.32 3.72 -3.08
N SER A 89 -17.07 2.62 -2.88
CA SER A 89 -17.60 2.25 -1.55
C SER A 89 -16.52 1.92 -0.53
N PHE A 90 -15.38 1.36 -0.96
CA PHE A 90 -14.24 1.14 -0.07
C PHE A 90 -13.56 2.48 0.25
N PHE A 91 -13.40 3.36 -0.74
CA PHE A 91 -12.84 4.69 -0.50
C PHE A 91 -13.68 5.51 0.48
N GLU A 92 -15.00 5.46 0.38
CA GLU A 92 -15.91 6.10 1.35
C GLU A 92 -15.68 5.60 2.79
N GLN A 93 -15.46 4.28 2.97
CA GLN A 93 -15.11 3.72 4.27
C GLN A 93 -13.77 4.26 4.78
N VAL A 94 -12.75 4.36 3.91
CA VAL A 94 -11.45 4.95 4.27
C VAL A 94 -11.60 6.41 4.69
N VAL A 95 -12.37 7.20 3.93
CA VAL A 95 -12.63 8.61 4.24
C VAL A 95 -13.32 8.77 5.58
N ALA A 96 -14.35 7.94 5.85
CA ALA A 96 -15.08 7.95 7.11
C ALA A 96 -14.19 7.55 8.30
N LEU A 97 -13.36 6.51 8.15
CA LEU A 97 -12.43 6.07 9.19
C LEU A 97 -11.48 7.18 9.62
N PHE A 98 -10.90 7.90 8.66
CA PHE A 98 -9.89 8.94 8.91
C PHE A 98 -10.43 10.37 8.86
N GLN A 99 -11.73 10.60 9.07
CA GLN A 99 -12.38 11.91 8.86
C GLN A 99 -11.63 13.10 9.52
N ASP A 100 -11.08 12.88 10.71
CA ASP A 100 -10.37 13.90 11.51
C ASP A 100 -8.87 14.00 11.21
N TYR A 101 -8.32 13.12 10.36
CA TYR A 101 -6.88 12.97 10.13
C TYR A 101 -6.44 13.29 8.69
N TRP A 102 -7.38 13.63 7.80
CA TRP A 102 -7.06 14.06 6.44
C TRP A 102 -6.35 15.41 6.41
N PRO A 103 -5.19 15.53 5.74
CA PRO A 103 -4.49 16.81 5.61
C PRO A 103 -5.34 17.88 4.93
N GLU A 104 -5.30 19.10 5.45
CA GLU A 104 -6.07 20.22 4.91
C GLU A 104 -5.67 20.55 3.46
N ALA A 105 -4.38 20.49 3.14
CA ALA A 105 -3.89 20.68 1.77
C ALA A 105 -4.48 19.66 0.78
N LEU A 106 -4.69 18.41 1.22
CA LEU A 106 -5.36 17.40 0.41
C LEU A 106 -6.84 17.73 0.21
N LYS A 107 -7.55 18.10 1.29
CA LYS A 107 -8.96 18.54 1.19
C LYS A 107 -9.09 19.67 0.19
N GLN A 108 -8.20 20.67 0.25
CA GLN A 108 -8.19 21.81 -0.66
C GLN A 108 -7.92 21.40 -2.12
N ALA A 109 -6.97 20.49 -2.36
CA ALA A 109 -6.73 19.93 -3.69
C ALA A 109 -8.00 19.28 -4.28
N LEU A 110 -8.87 18.72 -3.44
CA LEU A 110 -10.14 18.14 -3.83
C LEU A 110 -11.36 19.09 -3.66
N GLY A 111 -11.13 20.40 -3.57
CA GLY A 111 -12.23 21.39 -3.51
C GLY A 111 -12.97 21.41 -2.17
N GLY A 112 -12.31 20.99 -1.08
CA GLY A 112 -12.80 21.02 0.30
C GLY A 112 -13.39 19.71 0.81
N SER A 113 -13.63 18.72 -0.05
CA SER A 113 -14.19 17.41 0.30
C SER A 113 -13.46 16.29 -0.43
N LEU A 114 -13.16 15.19 0.26
CA LEU A 114 -12.62 13.98 -0.38
C LEU A 114 -13.69 13.20 -1.14
N LEU A 115 -14.98 13.39 -0.82
CA LEU A 115 -16.10 12.69 -1.44
C LEU A 115 -16.82 13.57 -2.47
N GLY A 116 -17.61 12.93 -3.33
CA GLY A 116 -18.42 13.59 -4.37
C GLY A 116 -17.74 13.74 -5.73
N HIS A 117 -16.62 13.05 -5.94
CA HIS A 117 -15.81 13.11 -7.16
C HIS A 117 -16.10 11.94 -8.09
N SER A 118 -15.85 12.10 -9.41
CA SER A 118 -15.84 10.97 -10.33
C SER A 118 -14.68 10.04 -10.00
N MET A 119 -14.94 8.74 -9.98
CA MET A 119 -13.98 7.72 -9.57
C MET A 119 -13.88 6.62 -10.61
N GLY A 120 -12.65 6.13 -10.81
CA GLY A 120 -12.36 5.02 -11.72
C GLY A 120 -11.22 4.16 -11.19
N ARG A 121 -10.84 3.16 -11.99
CA ARG A 121 -9.70 2.29 -11.69
C ARG A 121 -8.49 2.62 -12.56
N ILE A 122 -7.30 2.55 -11.96
CA ILE A 122 -6.03 2.66 -12.67
C ILE A 122 -5.98 1.58 -13.78
N MET A 123 -5.40 1.90 -14.95
CA MET A 123 -5.33 1.05 -16.16
C MET A 123 -6.66 0.78 -16.88
N GLU A 124 -7.80 1.17 -16.32
CA GLU A 124 -9.12 1.08 -16.96
C GLU A 124 -9.63 2.47 -17.36
N HIS A 125 -9.41 3.46 -16.52
CA HIS A 125 -9.85 4.84 -16.72
C HIS A 125 -8.66 5.82 -16.69
N SER A 126 -8.89 7.03 -17.18
CA SER A 126 -7.90 8.11 -17.14
C SER A 126 -8.35 9.26 -16.22
N PHE A 127 -7.40 10.13 -15.88
CA PHE A 127 -7.71 11.37 -15.16
C PHE A 127 -8.48 12.41 -16.00
N GLU A 128 -8.71 12.16 -17.30
CA GLU A 128 -9.57 13.01 -18.13
C GLU A 128 -11.05 12.74 -17.83
N GLU A 129 -11.37 11.53 -17.35
CA GLU A 129 -12.73 11.06 -17.07
C GLU A 129 -13.01 11.05 -15.56
N CYS A 130 -12.02 10.63 -14.78
CA CYS A 130 -12.14 10.42 -13.34
C CYS A 130 -11.25 11.40 -12.59
N ARG A 131 -11.79 12.00 -11.53
CA ARG A 131 -11.01 12.86 -10.64
C ARG A 131 -10.12 12.05 -9.71
N ILE A 132 -10.58 10.88 -9.28
CA ILE A 132 -9.85 9.96 -8.41
C ILE A 132 -9.72 8.62 -9.12
N LEU A 133 -8.52 8.06 -9.16
CA LEU A 133 -8.28 6.69 -9.61
C LEU A 133 -7.87 5.80 -8.45
N GLN A 134 -8.41 4.58 -8.41
CA GLN A 134 -8.17 3.59 -7.36
C GLN A 134 -7.53 2.32 -7.93
N ASP A 135 -6.83 1.58 -7.07
CA ASP A 135 -6.39 0.23 -7.40
C ASP A 135 -6.22 -0.62 -6.14
N ALA A 136 -6.31 -1.94 -6.30
CA ALA A 136 -6.02 -2.97 -5.31
C ALA A 136 -5.01 -3.95 -5.93
N ARG A 137 -3.76 -3.49 -6.05
CA ARG A 137 -2.70 -4.17 -6.78
C ARG A 137 -2.19 -5.36 -6.00
N THR A 138 -2.16 -6.54 -6.61
CA THR A 138 -1.32 -7.63 -6.08
C THR A 138 0.13 -7.31 -6.36
N GLU A 139 0.95 -7.38 -5.33
CA GLU A 139 2.36 -7.04 -5.41
C GLU A 139 3.21 -8.10 -4.77
N ILE A 140 4.44 -8.16 -5.28
CA ILE A 140 5.45 -9.06 -4.78
C ILE A 140 6.80 -8.37 -4.65
N ASN A 141 7.63 -8.88 -3.75
CA ASN A 141 9.08 -8.78 -3.87
C ASN A 141 9.64 -10.19 -4.14
N THR A 142 10.43 -10.31 -5.20
CA THR A 142 11.05 -11.58 -5.60
C THR A 142 12.00 -12.12 -4.52
N PRO A 143 12.41 -13.40 -4.60
CA PRO A 143 13.36 -13.99 -3.66
C PRO A 143 14.62 -13.15 -3.47
N VAL A 144 15.22 -13.25 -2.28
CA VAL A 144 16.46 -12.54 -1.95
C VAL A 144 17.63 -13.48 -2.23
N THR A 145 18.36 -13.25 -3.32
CA THR A 145 19.40 -14.16 -3.83
C THR A 145 20.82 -13.61 -3.75
N LYS A 146 21.00 -12.28 -3.63
CA LYS A 146 22.33 -11.64 -3.63
C LYS A 146 22.88 -11.28 -2.25
N GLY A 147 22.04 -11.33 -1.21
CA GLY A 147 22.38 -10.92 0.15
C GLY A 147 21.27 -10.11 0.81
N PRO A 148 21.36 -9.85 2.13
CA PRO A 148 20.37 -9.04 2.85
C PRO A 148 20.15 -7.69 2.17
N SER A 149 18.89 -7.35 1.89
CA SER A 149 18.53 -6.10 1.21
C SER A 149 17.13 -5.63 1.60
N SER A 150 16.89 -4.32 1.53
CA SER A 150 15.54 -3.77 1.59
C SER A 150 15.05 -3.46 0.17
N SER A 151 13.78 -3.77 -0.11
CA SER A 151 13.15 -3.41 -1.37
C SER A 151 12.81 -1.91 -1.46
N ARG A 152 12.73 -1.24 -0.31
CA ARG A 152 12.36 0.17 -0.19
C ARG A 152 12.66 0.66 1.24
N GLY A 153 13.59 1.59 1.39
CA GLY A 153 13.90 2.21 2.69
C GLY A 153 12.83 3.21 3.13
N ALA A 154 13.15 4.03 4.12
CA ALA A 154 12.26 5.10 4.57
C ALA A 154 11.93 6.05 3.42
N HIS A 155 10.65 6.30 3.17
CA HIS A 155 10.17 7.17 2.09
C HIS A 155 8.76 7.67 2.40
N LEU A 156 8.33 8.65 1.62
CA LEU A 156 6.93 8.96 1.40
C LEU A 156 6.49 8.35 0.07
N ASP A 157 5.21 7.99 0.00
CA ASP A 157 4.59 7.60 -1.27
C ASP A 157 4.49 8.78 -2.24
N THR A 158 4.04 8.52 -3.48
CA THR A 158 3.92 9.56 -4.51
C THR A 158 3.06 10.73 -4.01
N PRO A 159 3.40 11.99 -4.34
CA PRO A 159 2.76 13.16 -3.72
C PRO A 159 1.28 13.35 -4.10
N ASN A 160 0.81 12.67 -5.13
CA ASN A 160 -0.57 12.63 -5.58
C ASN A 160 -1.44 11.56 -4.87
N ARG A 161 -0.85 10.71 -4.02
CA ARG A 161 -1.56 9.62 -3.34
C ARG A 161 -2.44 10.13 -2.21
N LEU A 162 -3.62 9.54 -2.04
CA LEU A 162 -4.55 9.90 -0.97
C LEU A 162 -4.31 9.06 0.28
N PHE A 163 -4.19 7.75 0.14
CA PHE A 163 -3.94 6.83 1.24
C PHE A 163 -3.20 5.59 0.76
N THR A 164 -2.68 4.84 1.72
CA THR A 164 -2.04 3.55 1.50
C THR A 164 -2.65 2.52 2.43
N CYS A 165 -3.06 1.39 1.86
CA CYS A 165 -3.51 0.21 2.59
C CYS A 165 -2.75 -1.02 2.08
N LEU A 166 -2.12 -1.73 3.01
CA LEU A 166 -1.32 -2.93 2.76
C LEU A 166 -2.04 -4.12 3.38
N TYR A 167 -2.28 -5.17 2.60
CA TYR A 167 -2.80 -6.44 3.08
C TYR A 167 -1.81 -7.58 2.80
N TYR A 168 -1.27 -8.20 3.84
CA TYR A 168 -0.19 -9.17 3.73
C TYR A 168 -0.68 -10.61 3.59
N LEU A 169 -0.09 -11.33 2.64
CA LEU A 169 -0.44 -12.71 2.27
C LEU A 169 0.80 -13.60 2.34
N ARG A 170 1.54 -13.51 3.47
CA ARG A 170 2.73 -14.34 3.69
C ARG A 170 2.38 -15.82 3.51
N SER A 171 3.14 -16.50 2.65
CA SER A 171 3.00 -17.94 2.48
C SER A 171 3.28 -18.64 3.81
N PRO A 172 2.53 -19.70 4.18
CA PRO A 172 2.87 -20.50 5.35
C PRO A 172 4.26 -21.15 5.26
N GLU A 173 4.77 -21.32 4.03
CA GLU A 173 6.12 -21.83 3.77
C GLU A 173 7.21 -20.74 3.87
N ASP A 174 6.84 -19.46 3.87
CA ASP A 174 7.82 -18.37 3.91
C ASP A 174 8.40 -18.22 5.32
N ASP A 175 9.60 -18.75 5.51
CA ASP A 175 10.37 -18.69 6.77
C ASP A 175 11.34 -17.50 6.83
N ALA A 176 11.26 -16.57 5.88
CA ALA A 176 12.21 -15.46 5.78
C ALA A 176 12.22 -14.57 7.03
N VAL A 177 13.41 -14.02 7.30
CA VAL A 177 13.65 -13.00 8.33
C VAL A 177 13.63 -11.61 7.67
N GLY A 178 12.89 -10.68 8.27
CA GLY A 178 12.73 -9.32 7.81
C GLY A 178 11.75 -9.15 6.64
N GLY A 179 11.79 -8.01 5.97
CA GLY A 179 10.74 -7.61 5.02
C GLY A 179 9.47 -7.10 5.72
N ASP A 180 9.61 -6.70 6.97
CA ASP A 180 8.57 -6.10 7.81
C ASP A 180 8.28 -4.68 7.34
N LEU A 181 7.10 -4.16 7.68
CA LEU A 181 6.82 -2.75 7.49
C LEU A 181 7.40 -1.96 8.67
N GLU A 182 8.16 -0.92 8.37
CA GLU A 182 8.72 -0.01 9.36
C GLU A 182 8.05 1.35 9.21
N LEU A 183 7.53 1.89 10.31
CA LEU A 183 6.99 3.24 10.39
C LEU A 183 8.01 4.14 11.07
N PHE A 184 8.24 5.30 10.48
CA PHE A 184 9.28 6.23 10.90
C PHE A 184 8.69 7.54 11.40
N ARG A 185 9.50 8.30 12.13
CA ARG A 185 9.27 9.71 12.46
C ARG A 185 10.46 10.53 11.98
N TRP A 186 10.24 11.79 11.63
CA TRP A 186 11.30 12.75 11.39
C TRP A 186 12.10 13.02 12.68
N LYS A 187 13.43 13.08 12.59
CA LYS A 187 14.32 13.49 13.69
C LYS A 187 14.40 15.02 13.87
N GLY A 188 13.57 15.75 13.13
CA GLY A 188 13.51 17.21 13.07
C GLY A 188 12.44 17.63 12.06
N GLU A 189 12.70 18.71 11.32
CA GLU A 189 11.82 19.11 10.22
C GLU A 189 11.84 18.09 9.07
N PRO A 190 10.74 17.95 8.33
CA PRO A 190 10.70 17.13 7.13
C PRO A 190 11.78 17.54 6.12
N HIS A 191 12.37 16.54 5.45
CA HIS A 191 13.40 16.78 4.44
C HIS A 191 12.86 17.60 3.26
N ALA A 192 13.68 18.47 2.66
CA ALA A 192 13.23 19.35 1.58
C ALA A 192 12.81 18.57 0.32
N ASN A 193 13.58 17.54 -0.05
CA ASN A 193 13.22 16.62 -1.12
C ASN A 193 12.54 15.37 -0.55
N ILE A 194 11.21 15.29 -0.68
CA ILE A 194 10.40 14.15 -0.22
C ILE A 194 10.10 13.11 -1.31
N GLU A 195 10.43 13.41 -2.56
CA GLU A 195 10.19 12.54 -3.73
C GLU A 195 11.38 11.61 -4.04
N CYS A 196 12.31 11.49 -3.09
CA CYS A 196 13.46 10.60 -3.22
C CYS A 196 13.09 9.12 -3.08
N TYR A 197 13.93 8.23 -3.61
CA TYR A 197 13.73 6.79 -3.49
C TYR A 197 13.82 6.32 -2.03
N ASN A 198 14.83 6.80 -1.30
CA ASN A 198 14.99 6.63 0.14
C ASN A 198 15.37 7.99 0.74
N LEU A 199 14.76 8.34 1.87
CA LEU A 199 15.17 9.45 2.71
C LEU A 199 16.54 9.16 3.33
N PRO A 200 17.37 10.19 3.56
CA PRO A 200 18.61 10.03 4.29
C PRO A 200 18.35 9.46 5.70
N ALA A 201 19.10 8.42 6.09
CA ALA A 201 18.85 7.67 7.32
C ALA A 201 18.99 8.50 8.62
N ASP A 202 19.73 9.60 8.55
CA ASP A 202 19.90 10.56 9.64
C ASP A 202 18.73 11.54 9.79
N THR A 203 17.83 11.62 8.81
CA THR A 203 16.63 12.49 8.87
C THR A 203 15.43 11.86 9.57
N VAL A 204 15.45 10.54 9.75
CA VAL A 204 14.33 9.77 10.30
C VAL A 204 14.78 8.75 11.35
N GLU A 205 13.88 8.40 12.26
CA GLU A 205 14.01 7.31 13.21
C GLU A 205 12.90 6.27 13.01
N MET A 206 13.24 4.98 13.11
CA MET A 206 12.24 3.91 13.10
C MET A 206 11.56 3.88 14.47
N VAL A 207 10.23 3.99 14.47
CA VAL A 207 9.42 4.04 15.70
C VAL A 207 8.67 2.74 15.92
N LYS A 208 8.17 2.13 14.83
CA LYS A 208 7.33 0.95 14.91
C LYS A 208 7.65 -0.04 13.80
N THR A 209 7.75 -1.31 14.16
CA THR A 209 7.82 -2.41 13.20
C THR A 209 6.52 -3.20 13.23
N ILE A 210 5.92 -3.40 12.06
CA ILE A 210 4.77 -4.27 11.87
C ILE A 210 5.29 -5.52 11.16
N PRO A 211 5.29 -6.68 11.83
CA PRO A 211 5.90 -7.89 11.30
C PRO A 211 5.18 -8.33 10.03
N TYR A 212 5.92 -8.85 9.05
CA TYR A 212 5.32 -9.44 7.86
C TYR A 212 4.74 -10.82 8.21
N ARG A 213 3.41 -10.91 8.36
CA ARG A 213 2.66 -12.17 8.54
C ARG A 213 1.42 -12.20 7.66
N ALA A 214 0.80 -13.38 7.54
CA ALA A 214 -0.40 -13.57 6.75
C ALA A 214 -1.62 -12.91 7.41
N ASN A 215 -2.59 -12.51 6.58
CA ASN A 215 -3.88 -11.97 7.00
C ASN A 215 -3.76 -10.73 7.90
N GLN A 216 -2.83 -9.83 7.59
CA GLN A 216 -2.64 -8.59 8.34
C GLN A 216 -2.88 -7.39 7.45
N MET A 217 -3.60 -6.40 7.95
CA MET A 217 -3.82 -5.13 7.26
C MET A 217 -3.18 -3.96 8.02
N VAL A 218 -2.56 -3.06 7.27
CA VAL A 218 -2.12 -1.74 7.74
C VAL A 218 -2.69 -0.69 6.80
N ILE A 219 -3.30 0.36 7.32
CA ILE A 219 -3.84 1.46 6.52
C ILE A 219 -3.56 2.81 7.17
N PHE A 220 -3.24 3.82 6.37
CA PHE A 220 -3.03 5.18 6.82
C PHE A 220 -3.34 6.19 5.70
N PRO A 221 -3.87 7.39 6.05
CA PRO A 221 -3.93 8.51 5.12
C PRO A 221 -2.51 8.95 4.76
N GLN A 222 -2.31 9.38 3.52
CA GLN A 222 -1.04 9.97 3.12
C GLN A 222 -0.88 11.34 3.82
N GLY A 223 0.35 11.70 4.11
CA GLY A 223 0.69 12.97 4.75
C GLY A 223 2.18 13.11 4.95
N ILE A 224 2.65 14.30 5.30
CA ILE A 224 4.09 14.59 5.45
C ILE A 224 4.78 13.70 6.50
N ASN A 225 4.02 13.21 7.47
CA ASN A 225 4.52 12.34 8.52
C ASN A 225 4.38 10.85 8.21
N ALA A 226 3.68 10.44 7.13
CA ALA A 226 3.41 9.05 6.79
C ALA A 226 4.65 8.31 6.23
N VAL A 227 5.81 8.54 6.83
CA VAL A 227 7.08 7.96 6.44
C VAL A 227 7.09 6.49 6.82
N HIS A 228 7.37 5.65 5.84
CA HIS A 228 7.42 4.21 6.03
C HIS A 228 8.49 3.59 5.15
N GLY A 229 8.81 2.33 5.41
CA GLY A 229 9.81 1.58 4.67
C GLY A 229 9.66 0.09 4.94
N VAL A 230 10.55 -0.68 4.35
CA VAL A 230 10.60 -2.13 4.50
C VAL A 230 11.92 -2.49 5.15
N SER A 231 11.86 -3.27 6.23
CA SER A 231 13.05 -3.75 6.93
C SER A 231 13.91 -4.61 5.98
N ILE A 232 15.20 -4.73 6.30
CA ILE A 232 16.11 -5.60 5.55
C ILE A 232 15.55 -7.03 5.55
N ARG A 233 15.34 -7.60 4.37
CA ARG A 233 14.96 -8.99 4.19
C ARG A 233 16.21 -9.83 3.90
N HIS A 234 16.38 -10.91 4.66
CA HIS A 234 17.52 -11.83 4.53
C HIS A 234 17.35 -12.79 3.33
N PRO A 235 18.44 -13.43 2.87
CA PRO A 235 18.39 -14.42 1.80
C PRO A 235 17.31 -15.47 2.04
N THR A 236 16.48 -15.71 1.03
CA THR A 236 15.32 -16.60 1.10
C THR A 236 14.87 -16.96 -0.31
N PRO A 237 14.41 -18.20 -0.55
CA PRO A 237 13.80 -18.59 -1.82
C PRO A 237 12.34 -18.09 -1.96
N HIS A 238 11.76 -17.50 -0.92
CA HIS A 238 10.34 -17.17 -0.89
C HIS A 238 10.06 -15.78 -1.45
N THR A 239 8.97 -15.66 -2.20
CA THR A 239 8.42 -14.38 -2.67
C THR A 239 7.61 -13.72 -1.55
N ARG A 240 7.87 -12.45 -1.27
CA ARG A 240 7.03 -11.63 -0.39
C ARG A 240 5.75 -11.26 -1.14
N ARG A 241 4.56 -11.44 -0.55
CA ARG A 241 3.25 -11.31 -1.20
C ARG A 241 2.35 -10.37 -0.40
N TYR A 242 1.74 -9.41 -1.08
CA TYR A 242 0.82 -8.47 -0.47
C TYR A 242 -0.11 -7.83 -1.50
N VAL A 243 -1.15 -7.16 -1.03
CA VAL A 243 -1.94 -6.23 -1.84
C VAL A 243 -1.62 -4.81 -1.42
N PHE A 244 -1.40 -3.94 -2.39
CA PHE A 244 -1.28 -2.50 -2.24
C PHE A 244 -2.56 -1.83 -2.75
N ILE A 245 -3.38 -1.32 -1.83
CA ILE A 245 -4.62 -0.62 -2.12
C ILE A 245 -4.41 0.88 -1.93
N SER A 246 -4.81 1.66 -2.92
CA SER A 246 -4.59 3.11 -2.94
C SER A 246 -5.64 3.85 -3.75
N ALA A 247 -5.76 5.15 -3.47
CA ALA A 247 -6.39 6.13 -4.35
C ALA A 247 -5.40 7.26 -4.67
N GLU A 248 -5.51 7.85 -5.85
CA GLU A 248 -4.66 8.94 -6.32
C GLU A 248 -5.44 9.93 -7.17
N ILE A 249 -4.95 11.17 -7.19
CA ILE A 249 -5.44 12.25 -8.06
C ILE A 249 -4.38 12.60 -9.11
N ARG A 250 -4.73 13.44 -10.08
CA ARG A 250 -3.82 13.84 -11.16
C ARG A 250 -2.65 14.67 -10.64
N GLU A 251 -2.95 15.68 -9.84
CA GLU A 251 -1.96 16.63 -9.35
C GLU A 251 -1.31 16.21 -8.03
N ASP A 252 -0.06 16.63 -7.86
CA ASP A 252 0.63 16.52 -6.58
C ASP A 252 0.06 17.52 -5.58
N TRP A 253 -0.39 17.02 -4.43
CA TRP A 253 -0.92 17.84 -3.35
C TRP A 253 0.04 17.88 -2.16
N LEU A 254 0.81 16.80 -1.92
CA LEU A 254 1.77 16.73 -0.83
C LEU A 254 3.03 17.51 -1.20
N LYS A 255 3.45 18.43 -0.33
CA LYS A 255 4.66 19.23 -0.49
C LYS A 255 5.43 19.23 0.81
N SER A 256 6.76 19.26 0.71
CA SER A 256 7.59 19.46 1.89
C SER A 256 7.47 20.90 2.39
N PRO A 257 7.24 21.13 3.69
CA PRO A 257 7.20 22.47 4.26
C PRO A 257 8.55 23.20 4.18
N THR A 258 9.66 22.45 4.04
CA THR A 258 11.02 23.00 3.96
C THR A 258 11.52 23.20 2.52
N ALA A 259 10.79 22.73 1.50
CA ALA A 259 11.18 22.88 0.10
C ALA A 259 11.32 24.36 -0.32
N ALA A 260 10.45 25.24 0.16
CA ALA A 260 10.48 26.67 -0.16
C ALA A 260 11.62 27.43 0.55
N GLN A 261 12.25 26.84 1.56
CA GLN A 261 13.35 27.46 2.32
C GLN A 261 14.74 27.14 1.74
N ALA A 262 14.80 26.19 0.79
CA ALA A 262 16.03 25.71 0.17
C ALA A 262 16.32 26.34 -1.21
N ALA A 263 15.46 27.24 -1.68
CA ALA A 263 15.58 28.01 -2.92
C ALA A 263 15.93 29.48 -2.62
#